data_AF-A0A370XB82-F1
#
_entry.id   AF-A0A370XB82-F1
#
_cell.length_a   1.000
_cell.length_b   1.000
_cell.length_c   1.000
_cell.angle_alpha   90.00
_cell.angle_beta   90.00
_cell.angle_gamma   90.00
#
_symmetry.space_group_name_H-M   'P 1'
#
loop_
_entity.id
_entity.type
_entity.pdbx_description
1 polymer ?
#
loop_
_entity_poly.entity_id
_entity_poly.type
_entity_poly.pdbx_seq_one_letter_code
_entity_poly.pdbx_strand_id
1 'polypeptide(L)'
;MWTRLRSLLAAVALAGLCVSFVTAARAGDAAIVIDQATGQVITDVNADQPNHPASLAKMMTLYITFQQLQTGKLKVDQSLPVSAWAASKAPTKLGLRAGQNITVLDCILGMITKSANDAATVAAEGIGGSEDGFADMMNAQATRLGMTHTHFANASGLPDPTDTTTARDMVTLAMALYHDFPQYTQYFATKEFVFRGRLVRGHNNLMNHYPGMDGLKTGFTNVAGYNLASTAERDGHRLFGVVLAGRTAGIRDRLMARLLDDGFQNRETPAVLVAAAGRDSNGTARRLLAALSPISSAEAETVSLSPAPAPRCHHCRKRKRAAPVAHTGCTARKKGAACPQPVMAKRKASQDDE
;
A
#
# COMPACT_ATOMS: atom_id res chain seq x y z
N MET A 1 -60.80 -15.91 -29.26
CA MET A 1 -60.40 -15.73 -27.85
C MET A 1 -59.05 -16.37 -27.50
N TRP A 2 -58.71 -17.53 -28.07
CA TRP A 2 -57.42 -18.23 -27.83
C TRP A 2 -56.17 -17.62 -28.47
N THR A 3 -56.30 -16.84 -29.53
CA THR A 3 -55.16 -16.17 -30.19
C THR A 3 -54.60 -15.02 -29.37
N ARG A 4 -55.46 -14.27 -28.67
CA ARG A 4 -55.05 -13.14 -27.81
C ARG A 4 -54.39 -13.58 -26.50
N LEU A 5 -54.69 -14.79 -26.01
CA LEU A 5 -54.09 -15.35 -24.79
C LEU A 5 -52.65 -15.83 -25.03
N ARG A 6 -52.35 -16.32 -26.24
CA ARG A 6 -50.98 -16.70 -26.66
C ARG A 6 -50.07 -15.48 -26.83
N SER A 7 -50.60 -14.36 -27.31
CA SER A 7 -49.86 -13.10 -27.46
C SER A 7 -49.49 -12.48 -26.11
N LEU A 8 -50.36 -12.61 -25.09
CA LEU A 8 -50.08 -12.11 -23.74
C LEU A 8 -49.02 -12.97 -23.01
N LEU A 9 -49.04 -14.28 -23.19
CA LEU A 9 -48.05 -15.19 -22.58
C LEU A 9 -46.65 -15.02 -23.20
N ALA A 10 -46.55 -14.70 -24.50
CA ALA A 10 -45.28 -14.37 -25.15
C ALA A 10 -44.70 -13.02 -24.67
N ALA A 11 -45.55 -12.03 -24.36
CA ALA A 11 -45.11 -10.75 -23.82
C ALA A 11 -44.62 -10.84 -22.36
N VAL A 12 -45.23 -11.71 -21.54
CA VAL A 12 -44.76 -11.97 -20.17
C VAL A 12 -43.46 -12.79 -20.15
N ALA A 13 -43.27 -13.70 -21.11
CA ALA A 13 -42.00 -14.43 -21.26
C ALA A 13 -40.84 -13.53 -21.72
N LEU A 14 -41.11 -12.47 -22.49
CA LEU A 14 -40.10 -11.49 -22.92
C LEU A 14 -39.77 -10.43 -21.84
N ALA A 15 -40.72 -10.17 -20.93
CA ALA A 15 -40.49 -9.27 -19.79
C ALA A 15 -39.76 -9.94 -18.60
N GLY A 16 -39.72 -11.28 -18.55
CA GLY A 16 -39.02 -12.05 -17.52
C GLY A 16 -37.50 -12.19 -17.72
N LEU A 17 -36.95 -11.71 -18.84
CA LEU A 17 -35.52 -11.80 -19.16
C LEU A 17 -34.76 -10.48 -18.94
N CYS A 18 -35.29 -9.60 -18.09
CA CYS A 18 -34.53 -8.50 -17.48
C CYS A 18 -34.32 -8.79 -16.00
N VAL A 19 -33.96 -10.03 -15.65
CA VAL A 19 -33.27 -10.27 -14.39
C VAL A 19 -31.93 -9.56 -14.54
N SER A 20 -31.85 -8.40 -13.88
CA SER A 20 -30.64 -7.67 -13.64
C SER A 20 -29.55 -8.64 -13.20
N PHE A 21 -28.65 -9.00 -14.10
CA PHE A 21 -27.32 -9.34 -13.69
C PHE A 21 -26.77 -8.06 -13.09
N VAL A 22 -26.88 -7.93 -11.76
CA VAL A 22 -25.91 -7.17 -11.00
C VAL A 22 -24.58 -7.84 -11.31
N THR A 23 -23.93 -7.40 -12.39
CA THR A 23 -22.56 -7.74 -12.64
C THR A 23 -21.82 -7.22 -11.42
N ALA A 24 -21.32 -8.12 -10.57
CA ALA A 24 -20.30 -7.73 -9.61
C ALA A 24 -19.29 -6.87 -10.38
N ALA A 25 -19.16 -5.62 -9.95
CA ALA A 25 -18.34 -4.61 -10.61
C ALA A 25 -16.97 -5.23 -10.93
N ARG A 26 -16.70 -5.39 -12.23
CA ARG A 26 -15.47 -6.04 -12.68
C ARG A 26 -14.38 -4.98 -12.57
N ALA A 27 -13.33 -5.26 -11.80
CA ALA A 27 -12.10 -4.47 -11.87
C ALA A 27 -11.61 -4.49 -13.33
N GLY A 28 -11.60 -3.32 -13.94
CA GLY A 28 -11.12 -3.08 -15.30
C GLY A 28 -9.87 -2.21 -15.27
N ASP A 29 -8.99 -2.41 -16.25
CA ASP A 29 -7.75 -1.66 -16.35
C ASP A 29 -8.05 -0.22 -16.67
N ALA A 30 -7.61 0.67 -15.78
CA ALA A 30 -7.90 2.09 -15.86
C ALA A 30 -6.63 2.91 -15.68
N ALA A 31 -6.56 4.01 -16.41
CA ALA A 31 -5.50 4.99 -16.26
C ALA A 31 -6.03 6.40 -16.48
N ILE A 32 -5.48 7.35 -15.73
CA ILE A 32 -5.74 8.78 -15.94
C ILE A 32 -4.46 9.58 -15.68
N VAL A 33 -4.23 10.63 -16.47
CA VAL A 33 -3.17 11.63 -16.25
C VAL A 33 -3.77 13.02 -16.32
N ILE A 34 -3.48 13.85 -15.33
CA ILE A 34 -3.96 15.22 -15.23
C ILE A 34 -2.79 16.16 -14.96
N ASP A 35 -2.80 17.31 -15.65
CA ASP A 35 -1.95 18.46 -15.34
C ASP A 35 -2.49 19.20 -14.11
N GLN A 36 -1.64 19.40 -13.10
CA GLN A 36 -2.04 20.06 -11.86
C GLN A 36 -2.51 21.50 -12.08
N ALA A 37 -1.78 22.29 -12.88
CA ALA A 37 -1.97 23.72 -12.99
C ALA A 37 -3.24 24.07 -13.79
N THR A 38 -3.54 23.28 -14.82
CA THR A 38 -4.67 23.52 -15.71
C THR A 38 -5.90 22.68 -15.39
N GLY A 39 -5.72 21.56 -14.65
CA GLY A 39 -6.75 20.55 -14.49
C GLY A 39 -7.06 19.78 -15.78
N GLN A 40 -6.24 19.96 -16.84
CA GLN A 40 -6.43 19.29 -18.11
C GLN A 40 -6.20 17.78 -17.96
N VAL A 41 -7.19 16.99 -18.38
CA VAL A 41 -7.04 15.54 -18.51
C VAL A 41 -6.28 15.25 -19.81
N ILE A 42 -5.07 14.69 -19.69
CA ILE A 42 -4.18 14.39 -20.83
C ILE A 42 -4.41 12.97 -21.35
N THR A 43 -4.66 12.03 -20.45
CA THR A 43 -5.03 10.66 -20.79
C THR A 43 -6.16 10.23 -19.89
N ASP A 44 -7.17 9.58 -20.47
CA ASP A 44 -8.31 9.02 -19.77
C ASP A 44 -8.67 7.69 -20.44
N VAL A 45 -8.37 6.59 -19.76
CA VAL A 45 -8.74 5.25 -20.22
C VAL A 45 -9.48 4.58 -19.09
N ASN A 46 -10.79 4.37 -19.29
CA ASN A 46 -11.65 3.73 -18.30
C ASN A 46 -11.62 4.42 -16.93
N ALA A 47 -11.37 5.74 -16.86
CA ALA A 47 -11.06 6.37 -15.58
C ALA A 47 -12.20 6.31 -14.56
N ASP A 48 -13.44 6.16 -15.02
CA ASP A 48 -14.66 6.01 -14.20
C ASP A 48 -15.08 4.55 -13.97
N GLN A 49 -14.30 3.56 -14.46
CA GLN A 49 -14.63 2.16 -14.22
C GLN A 49 -14.39 1.78 -12.75
N PRO A 50 -15.39 1.15 -12.10
CA PRO A 50 -15.25 0.68 -10.72
C PRO A 50 -14.07 -0.28 -10.54
N ASN A 51 -13.32 -0.06 -9.49
CA ASN A 51 -12.13 -0.82 -9.10
C ASN A 51 -12.01 -0.87 -7.59
N HIS A 52 -11.13 -1.73 -7.08
CA HIS A 52 -10.80 -1.73 -5.65
C HIS A 52 -9.57 -0.85 -5.39
N PRO A 53 -9.59 0.01 -4.36
CA PRO A 53 -8.49 0.93 -4.07
C PRO A 53 -7.21 0.20 -3.63
N ALA A 54 -7.35 -0.95 -2.95
CA ALA A 54 -6.27 -1.54 -2.18
C ALA A 54 -5.60 -0.48 -1.28
N SER A 55 -4.29 -0.54 -1.06
CA SER A 55 -3.59 0.44 -0.23
C SER A 55 -3.57 1.88 -0.77
N LEU A 56 -4.19 2.19 -1.92
CA LEU A 56 -4.47 3.59 -2.27
C LEU A 56 -5.45 4.24 -1.29
N ALA A 57 -6.30 3.46 -0.60
CA ALA A 57 -7.19 3.97 0.45
C ALA A 57 -6.45 4.73 1.56
N LYS A 58 -5.18 4.38 1.82
CA LYS A 58 -4.34 5.10 2.79
C LYS A 58 -4.06 6.55 2.40
N MET A 59 -4.25 6.94 1.14
CA MET A 59 -4.21 8.35 0.74
C MET A 59 -5.31 9.14 1.44
N MET A 60 -6.51 8.58 1.60
CA MET A 60 -7.62 9.22 2.32
C MET A 60 -7.34 9.24 3.83
N THR A 61 -6.78 8.16 4.37
CA THR A 61 -6.32 8.12 5.76
C THR A 61 -5.29 9.21 6.06
N LEU A 62 -4.32 9.40 5.15
CA LEU A 62 -3.33 10.47 5.25
C LEU A 62 -3.96 11.85 5.06
N TYR A 63 -4.90 12.01 4.13
CA TYR A 63 -5.62 13.27 3.92
C TYR A 63 -6.31 13.74 5.22
N ILE A 64 -7.08 12.85 5.86
CA ILE A 64 -7.75 13.17 7.13
C ILE A 64 -6.73 13.40 8.25
N THR A 65 -5.66 12.61 8.31
CA THR A 65 -4.58 12.80 9.30
C THR A 65 -3.97 14.20 9.15
N PHE A 66 -3.64 14.61 7.93
CA PHE A 66 -3.09 15.93 7.63
C PHE A 66 -4.05 17.06 7.95
N GLN A 67 -5.35 16.87 7.73
CA GLN A 67 -6.39 17.80 8.16
C GLN A 67 -6.41 17.97 9.68
N GLN A 68 -6.29 16.88 10.45
CA GLN A 68 -6.24 16.97 11.92
C GLN A 68 -4.94 17.65 12.39
N LEU A 69 -3.81 17.42 11.71
CA LEU A 69 -2.56 18.13 11.99
C LEU A 69 -2.65 19.63 11.70
N GLN A 70 -3.19 20.01 10.52
CA GLN A 70 -3.34 21.40 10.12
C GLN A 70 -4.27 22.18 11.06
N THR A 71 -5.32 21.54 11.57
CA THR A 71 -6.25 22.14 12.54
C THR A 71 -5.77 22.08 13.99
N GLY A 72 -4.60 21.48 14.25
CA GLY A 72 -4.02 21.35 15.59
C GLY A 72 -4.73 20.35 16.51
N LYS A 73 -5.72 19.61 16.00
CA LYS A 73 -6.44 18.55 16.75
C LYS A 73 -5.57 17.31 16.98
N LEU A 74 -4.58 17.12 16.12
CA LEU A 74 -3.57 16.08 16.22
C LEU A 74 -2.19 16.75 16.17
N LYS A 75 -1.20 16.22 16.90
CA LYS A 75 0.19 16.66 16.81
C LYS A 75 1.06 15.59 16.18
N VAL A 76 2.09 15.99 15.43
CA VAL A 76 2.97 15.07 14.71
C VAL A 76 3.75 14.13 15.64
N ASP A 77 4.09 14.60 16.84
CA ASP A 77 4.79 13.86 17.90
C ASP A 77 3.83 13.18 18.90
N GLN A 78 2.52 13.36 18.72
CA GLN A 78 1.53 12.74 19.59
C GLN A 78 1.67 11.23 19.58
N SER A 79 1.70 10.66 20.78
CA SER A 79 1.74 9.22 20.99
C SER A 79 0.32 8.64 20.96
N LEU A 80 0.08 7.67 20.08
CA LEU A 80 -1.17 6.94 19.95
C LEU A 80 -1.02 5.50 20.49
N PRO A 81 -1.97 5.00 21.30
CA PRO A 81 -1.96 3.63 21.76
C PRO A 81 -2.29 2.66 20.62
N VAL A 82 -1.60 1.53 20.60
CA VAL A 82 -1.85 0.44 19.65
C VAL A 82 -2.89 -0.50 20.25
N SER A 83 -4.07 -0.57 19.63
CA SER A 83 -5.11 -1.53 20.03
C SER A 83 -4.76 -2.97 19.64
N ALA A 84 -5.48 -3.94 20.20
CA ALA A 84 -5.41 -5.32 19.74
C ALA A 84 -5.88 -5.48 18.29
N TRP A 85 -6.83 -4.64 17.86
CA TRP A 85 -7.36 -4.63 16.51
C TRP A 85 -6.34 -4.12 15.48
N ALA A 86 -5.64 -3.03 15.77
CA ALA A 86 -4.57 -2.53 14.92
C ALA A 86 -3.41 -3.55 14.82
N ALA A 87 -3.03 -4.18 15.93
CA ALA A 87 -1.95 -5.18 15.95
C ALA A 87 -2.31 -6.45 15.15
N SER A 88 -3.59 -6.83 15.10
CA SER A 88 -4.07 -8.04 14.42
C SER A 88 -4.15 -7.91 12.90
N LYS A 89 -4.06 -6.69 12.35
CA LYS A 89 -4.14 -6.46 10.90
C LYS A 89 -3.16 -7.33 10.11
N ALA A 90 -3.64 -7.78 8.95
CA ALA A 90 -2.84 -8.55 8.01
C ALA A 90 -1.63 -7.72 7.51
N PRO A 91 -0.48 -8.34 7.21
CA PRO A 91 0.63 -7.66 6.55
C PRO A 91 0.21 -7.08 5.19
N THR A 92 0.79 -6.00 4.68
CA THR A 92 2.02 -5.28 5.12
C THR A 92 1.83 -4.45 6.38
N LYS A 93 2.76 -4.51 7.33
CA LYS A 93 2.65 -3.83 8.64
C LYS A 93 4.00 -3.50 9.28
N LEU A 94 4.04 -2.61 10.28
CA LEU A 94 5.25 -2.30 11.07
C LEU A 94 5.54 -3.36 12.15
N GLY A 95 4.55 -4.20 12.48
CA GLY A 95 4.68 -5.22 13.51
C GLY A 95 4.42 -4.66 14.91
N LEU A 96 3.49 -3.70 15.00
CA LEU A 96 3.07 -3.12 16.27
C LEU A 96 2.40 -4.17 17.16
N ARG A 97 2.60 -4.07 18.47
CA ARG A 97 1.97 -4.96 19.46
C ARG A 97 0.95 -4.16 20.28
N ALA A 98 -0.15 -4.82 20.64
CA ALA A 98 -1.18 -4.23 21.49
C ALA A 98 -0.58 -3.69 22.80
N GLY A 99 -1.06 -2.53 23.24
CA GLY A 99 -0.59 -1.84 24.45
C GLY A 99 0.72 -1.07 24.28
N GLN A 100 1.37 -1.16 23.11
CA GLN A 100 2.47 -0.25 22.78
C GLN A 100 1.93 1.12 22.34
N ASN A 101 2.85 2.06 22.19
CA ASN A 101 2.58 3.37 21.61
C ASN A 101 3.37 3.57 20.31
N ILE A 102 2.81 4.37 19.41
CA ILE A 102 3.45 4.82 18.16
C ILE A 102 3.15 6.31 17.97
N THR A 103 4.10 7.07 17.43
CA THR A 103 3.88 8.49 17.13
C THR A 103 3.03 8.67 15.87
N VAL A 104 2.32 9.77 15.75
CA VAL A 104 1.61 10.14 14.51
C VAL A 104 2.58 10.21 13.32
N LEU A 105 3.79 10.73 13.53
CA LEU A 105 4.85 10.73 12.51
C LEU A 105 5.19 9.32 12.03
N ASP A 106 5.41 8.38 12.93
CA ASP A 106 5.70 7.00 12.57
C ASP A 106 4.51 6.33 11.86
N CYS A 107 3.27 6.68 12.22
CA CYS A 107 2.08 6.24 11.48
C CYS A 107 2.10 6.77 10.04
N ILE A 108 2.38 8.06 9.83
CA ILE A 108 2.48 8.69 8.51
C ILE A 108 3.58 8.02 7.69
N LEU A 109 4.80 7.93 8.22
CA LEU A 109 5.94 7.32 7.54
C LEU A 109 5.69 5.84 7.26
N GLY A 110 5.09 5.10 8.20
CA GLY A 110 4.74 3.70 8.02
C GLY A 110 3.70 3.47 6.92
N MET A 111 2.67 4.32 6.83
CA MET A 111 1.67 4.27 5.78
C MET A 111 2.25 4.62 4.41
N ILE A 112 3.11 5.63 4.32
CA ILE A 112 3.67 6.08 3.05
C ILE A 112 4.72 5.08 2.53
N THR A 113 5.71 4.76 3.36
CA THR A 113 6.85 3.95 2.92
C THR A 113 6.46 2.47 2.85
N LYS A 114 6.06 1.87 3.98
CA LYS A 114 5.80 0.43 4.09
C LYS A 114 4.39 0.03 3.71
N SER A 115 3.49 1.00 3.53
CA SER A 115 2.06 0.73 3.37
C SER A 115 1.47 -0.01 4.57
N ALA A 116 1.94 0.31 5.76
CA ALA A 116 1.63 -0.43 6.98
C ALA A 116 0.15 -0.33 7.36
N ASN A 117 -0.52 -1.47 7.48
CA ASN A 117 -1.95 -1.59 7.82
C ASN A 117 -2.19 -1.29 9.30
N ASP A 118 -1.32 -1.78 10.19
CA ASP A 118 -1.39 -1.50 11.63
C ASP A 118 -1.28 0.00 11.91
N ALA A 119 -0.33 0.70 11.28
CA ALA A 119 -0.19 2.15 11.39
C ALA A 119 -1.44 2.92 10.92
N ALA A 120 -2.06 2.47 9.81
CA ALA A 120 -3.29 3.08 9.30
C ALA A 120 -4.46 2.91 10.28
N THR A 121 -4.63 1.72 10.85
CA THR A 121 -5.67 1.45 11.85
C THR A 121 -5.44 2.22 13.15
N VAL A 122 -4.19 2.35 13.63
CA VAL A 122 -3.90 3.18 14.81
C VAL A 122 -4.26 4.65 14.57
N ALA A 123 -3.88 5.21 13.41
CA ALA A 123 -4.24 6.58 13.07
C ALA A 123 -5.76 6.76 12.98
N ALA A 124 -6.45 5.78 12.39
CA ALA A 124 -7.89 5.76 12.26
C ALA A 124 -8.60 5.74 13.63
N GLU A 125 -8.22 4.82 14.52
CA GLU A 125 -8.76 4.74 15.88
C GLU A 125 -8.47 6.02 16.68
N GLY A 126 -7.27 6.59 16.53
CA GLY A 126 -6.89 7.83 17.22
C GLY A 126 -7.68 9.06 16.78
N ILE A 127 -8.20 9.08 15.54
CA ILE A 127 -8.95 10.20 14.96
C ILE A 127 -10.47 9.97 15.05
N GLY A 128 -10.94 8.80 14.64
CA GLY A 128 -12.35 8.43 14.55
C GLY A 128 -12.90 7.70 15.77
N GLY A 129 -12.07 7.43 16.78
CA GLY A 129 -12.43 6.64 17.97
C GLY A 129 -12.48 5.12 17.73
N SER A 130 -12.83 4.71 16.51
CA SER A 130 -12.73 3.34 15.99
C SER A 130 -12.38 3.37 14.50
N GLU A 131 -11.97 2.22 13.93
CA GLU A 131 -11.73 2.15 12.49
C GLU A 131 -13.02 2.32 11.68
N ASP A 132 -14.15 1.80 12.16
CA ASP A 132 -15.46 1.96 11.51
C ASP A 132 -15.91 3.42 11.51
N GLY A 133 -15.81 4.10 12.65
CA GLY A 133 -16.11 5.53 12.74
C GLY A 133 -15.18 6.38 11.86
N PHE A 134 -13.93 5.94 11.69
CA PHE A 134 -13.03 6.56 10.73
C PHE A 134 -13.39 6.28 9.28
N ALA A 135 -13.88 5.08 8.94
CA ALA A 135 -14.38 4.77 7.60
C ALA A 135 -15.56 5.68 7.21
N ASP A 136 -16.47 5.97 8.15
CA ASP A 136 -17.53 6.98 7.95
C ASP A 136 -16.94 8.36 7.63
N MET A 137 -15.88 8.77 8.33
CA MET A 137 -15.18 10.02 8.04
C MET A 137 -14.51 10.02 6.66
N MET A 138 -13.92 8.90 6.25
CA MET A 138 -13.32 8.71 4.92
C MET A 138 -14.37 8.90 3.82
N ASN A 139 -15.55 8.30 3.97
CA ASN A 139 -16.63 8.38 2.99
C ASN A 139 -17.28 9.77 2.95
N ALA A 140 -17.43 10.42 4.12
CA ALA A 140 -17.87 11.81 4.18
C ALA A 140 -16.85 12.75 3.51
N GLN A 141 -15.54 12.49 3.67
CA GLN A 141 -14.50 13.26 3.01
C GLN A 141 -14.44 12.99 1.49
N ALA A 142 -14.62 11.74 1.06
CA ALA A 142 -14.72 11.38 -0.35
C ALA A 142 -15.85 12.18 -1.03
N THR A 143 -17.02 12.25 -0.39
CA THR A 143 -18.15 13.06 -0.88
C THR A 143 -17.79 14.55 -0.98
N ARG A 144 -17.11 15.11 0.03
CA ARG A 144 -16.66 16.52 0.02
C ARG A 144 -15.66 16.82 -1.09
N LEU A 145 -14.83 15.84 -1.46
CA LEU A 145 -13.87 15.94 -2.57
C LEU A 145 -14.51 15.64 -3.93
N GLY A 146 -15.81 15.29 -3.99
CA GLY A 146 -16.50 14.93 -5.23
C GLY A 146 -16.15 13.52 -5.75
N MET A 147 -15.58 12.65 -4.92
CA MET A 147 -15.25 11.26 -5.25
C MET A 147 -16.51 10.37 -5.19
N THR A 148 -17.46 10.60 -6.11
CA THR A 148 -18.82 10.04 -6.06
C THR A 148 -18.90 8.54 -6.36
N HIS A 149 -17.81 7.91 -6.82
CA HIS A 149 -17.74 6.49 -7.14
C HIS A 149 -16.82 5.73 -6.18
N THR A 150 -16.53 6.33 -5.02
CA THR A 150 -15.63 5.76 -4.01
C THR A 150 -16.36 5.47 -2.71
N HIS A 151 -16.10 4.29 -2.17
CA HIS A 151 -16.48 3.88 -0.82
C HIS A 151 -15.29 3.14 -0.19
N PHE A 152 -14.95 3.54 1.03
CA PHE A 152 -13.92 2.92 1.85
C PHE A 152 -14.57 2.16 3.00
N ALA A 153 -14.26 0.88 3.12
CA ALA A 153 -14.70 0.03 4.22
C ALA A 153 -13.76 0.10 5.44
N ASN A 154 -12.49 0.46 5.22
CA ASN A 154 -11.48 0.53 6.27
C ASN A 154 -10.35 1.49 5.91
N ALA A 155 -9.54 1.86 6.91
CA ALA A 155 -8.46 2.84 6.79
C ALA A 155 -7.26 2.37 5.94
N SER A 156 -7.21 1.10 5.59
CA SER A 156 -6.02 0.49 4.97
C SER A 156 -6.25 0.04 3.53
N GLY A 157 -7.50 -0.15 3.11
CA GLY A 157 -7.88 -0.82 1.87
C GLY A 157 -7.51 -2.31 1.85
N LEU A 158 -7.52 -2.94 3.02
CA LEU A 158 -7.59 -4.41 3.11
C LEU A 158 -8.89 -4.87 2.45
N PRO A 159 -8.90 -6.02 1.75
CA PRO A 159 -10.04 -6.41 0.92
C PRO A 159 -11.36 -6.43 1.69
N ASP A 160 -12.32 -5.65 1.22
CA ASP A 160 -13.72 -5.68 1.63
C ASP A 160 -14.63 -5.66 0.39
N PRO A 161 -15.74 -6.41 0.35
CA PRO A 161 -16.67 -6.39 -0.80
C PRO A 161 -17.29 -5.02 -1.09
N THR A 162 -17.35 -4.13 -0.11
CA THR A 162 -17.91 -2.78 -0.24
C THR A 162 -16.87 -1.74 -0.66
N ASP A 163 -15.57 -2.08 -0.66
CA ASP A 163 -14.53 -1.18 -1.15
C ASP A 163 -14.67 -0.98 -2.66
N THR A 164 -14.88 0.27 -3.09
CA THR A 164 -14.88 0.67 -4.50
C THR A 164 -14.22 2.02 -4.68
N THR A 165 -13.67 2.25 -5.86
CA THR A 165 -13.15 3.55 -6.31
C THR A 165 -13.02 3.56 -7.83
N THR A 166 -12.55 4.68 -8.38
CA THR A 166 -12.22 4.85 -9.79
C THR A 166 -10.84 5.52 -9.93
N ALA A 167 -10.26 5.50 -11.13
CA ALA A 167 -8.99 6.19 -11.35
C ALA A 167 -9.19 7.71 -11.23
N ARG A 168 -10.35 8.23 -11.68
CA ARG A 168 -10.73 9.63 -11.55
C ARG A 168 -10.80 10.07 -10.09
N ASP A 169 -11.49 9.31 -9.24
CA ASP A 169 -11.60 9.64 -7.81
C ASP A 169 -10.23 9.61 -7.12
N MET A 170 -9.39 8.62 -7.46
CA MET A 170 -8.05 8.50 -6.88
C MET A 170 -7.10 9.62 -7.32
N VAL A 171 -7.21 10.12 -8.56
CA VAL A 171 -6.39 11.27 -9.00
C VAL A 171 -6.88 12.57 -8.36
N THR A 172 -8.19 12.74 -8.18
CA THR A 172 -8.78 13.85 -7.41
C THR A 172 -8.20 13.89 -6.00
N LEU A 173 -8.17 12.74 -5.30
CA LEU A 173 -7.59 12.64 -3.96
C LEU A 173 -6.08 12.94 -3.95
N ALA A 174 -5.33 12.45 -4.95
CA ALA A 174 -3.90 12.70 -5.05
C ALA A 174 -3.58 14.19 -5.25
N MET A 175 -4.34 14.88 -6.10
CA MET A 175 -4.23 16.32 -6.30
C MET A 175 -4.62 17.10 -5.04
N ALA A 176 -5.71 16.71 -4.37
CA ALA A 176 -6.16 17.37 -3.14
C ALA A 176 -5.12 17.27 -2.02
N LEU A 177 -4.43 16.14 -1.88
CA LEU A 177 -3.32 15.99 -0.91
C LEU A 177 -2.20 17.03 -1.12
N TYR A 178 -1.87 17.35 -2.37
CA TYR A 178 -0.80 18.29 -2.69
C TYR A 178 -1.27 19.74 -2.65
N HIS A 179 -2.53 19.99 -3.00
CA HIS A 179 -3.13 21.32 -2.96
C HIS A 179 -3.44 21.78 -1.52
N ASP A 180 -4.09 20.93 -0.71
CA ASP A 180 -4.59 21.32 0.61
C ASP A 180 -3.50 21.24 1.69
N PHE A 181 -2.48 20.39 1.47
CA PHE A 181 -1.42 20.11 2.44
C PHE A 181 0.00 20.19 1.85
N PRO A 182 0.38 21.29 1.18
CA PRO A 182 1.72 21.45 0.59
C PRO A 182 2.85 21.28 1.61
N GLN A 183 2.62 21.61 2.89
CA GLN A 183 3.58 21.43 3.99
C GLN A 183 3.87 19.97 4.34
N TYR A 184 3.07 19.01 3.88
CA TYR A 184 3.24 17.58 4.18
C TYR A 184 3.63 16.73 2.96
N THR A 185 3.71 17.31 1.76
CA THR A 185 4.01 16.59 0.51
C THR A 185 5.36 15.89 0.54
N GLN A 186 6.34 16.50 1.22
CA GLN A 186 7.67 15.94 1.47
C GLN A 186 7.65 14.52 2.05
N TYR A 187 6.62 14.15 2.81
CA TYR A 187 6.52 12.79 3.33
C TYR A 187 6.34 11.75 2.21
N PHE A 188 5.60 12.07 1.14
CA PHE A 188 5.38 11.14 0.01
C PHE A 188 6.67 10.78 -0.73
N ALA A 189 7.67 11.66 -0.70
CA ALA A 189 8.99 11.44 -1.27
C ALA A 189 9.89 10.52 -0.42
N THR A 190 9.44 10.10 0.77
CA THR A 190 10.22 9.26 1.68
C THR A 190 10.42 7.87 1.08
N LYS A 191 11.69 7.54 0.75
CA LYS A 191 12.07 6.22 0.19
C LYS A 191 12.27 5.16 1.26
N GLU A 192 12.80 5.57 2.41
CA GLU A 192 13.04 4.72 3.56
C GLU A 192 13.05 5.55 4.84
N PHE A 193 12.78 4.92 5.98
CA PHE A 193 12.86 5.56 7.29
C PHE A 193 13.30 4.55 8.35
N VAL A 194 13.82 5.04 9.48
CA VAL A 194 14.21 4.18 10.60
C VAL A 194 13.07 4.11 11.59
N PHE A 195 12.53 2.91 11.79
CA PHE A 195 11.53 2.64 12.82
C PHE A 195 12.13 1.72 13.89
N ARG A 196 12.24 2.23 15.12
CA ARG A 196 12.75 1.48 16.29
C ARG A 196 14.07 0.74 16.01
N GLY A 197 15.02 1.45 15.41
CA GLY A 197 16.35 0.93 15.08
C GLY A 197 16.41 0.01 13.85
N ARG A 198 15.31 -0.15 13.11
CA ARG A 198 15.27 -0.93 11.87
C ARG A 198 14.99 -0.03 10.68
N LEU A 199 15.78 -0.19 9.62
CA LEU A 199 15.53 0.49 8.35
C LEU A 199 14.34 -0.15 7.64
N VAL A 200 13.33 0.66 7.35
CA VAL A 200 12.11 0.27 6.63
C VAL A 200 12.13 0.91 5.26
N ARG A 201 12.09 0.09 4.21
CA ARG A 201 12.15 0.53 2.82
C ARG A 201 10.78 0.57 2.16
N GLY A 202 10.62 1.53 1.26
CA GLY A 202 9.44 1.74 0.45
C GLY A 202 9.20 0.67 -0.61
N HIS A 203 7.97 0.62 -1.13
CA HIS A 203 7.58 -0.27 -2.23
C HIS A 203 7.41 0.46 -3.59
N ASN A 204 7.56 1.78 -3.63
CA ASN A 204 7.44 2.56 -4.86
C ASN A 204 8.76 2.53 -5.63
N ASN A 205 8.98 1.47 -6.42
CA ASN A 205 10.21 1.30 -7.20
C ASN A 205 10.39 2.43 -8.22
N LEU A 206 9.29 2.91 -8.82
CA LEU A 206 9.34 3.92 -9.86
C LEU A 206 9.90 5.26 -9.34
N MET A 207 9.59 5.63 -8.08
CA MET A 207 10.13 6.82 -7.42
C MET A 207 11.66 6.80 -7.25
N ASN A 208 12.30 5.63 -7.32
CA ASN A 208 13.76 5.54 -7.27
C ASN A 208 14.43 5.85 -8.62
N HIS A 209 13.69 5.79 -9.72
CA HIS A 209 14.26 5.78 -11.06
C HIS A 209 13.62 6.79 -12.03
N TYR A 210 12.41 7.27 -11.77
CA TYR A 210 11.72 8.23 -12.62
C TYR A 210 12.07 9.67 -12.21
N PRO A 211 12.70 10.47 -13.09
CA PRO A 211 13.07 11.85 -12.78
C PRO A 211 11.86 12.70 -12.40
N GLY A 212 11.99 13.45 -11.31
CA GLY A 212 10.95 14.36 -10.81
C GLY A 212 9.82 13.68 -10.03
N MET A 213 9.81 12.35 -9.89
CA MET A 213 8.78 11.66 -9.09
C MET A 213 9.04 11.79 -7.59
N ASP A 214 8.03 12.28 -6.86
CA ASP A 214 8.07 12.52 -5.42
C ASP A 214 6.81 12.00 -4.68
N GLY A 215 6.05 11.10 -5.31
CA GLY A 215 4.90 10.43 -4.69
C GLY A 215 4.21 9.40 -5.59
N LEU A 216 3.04 8.86 -5.20
CA LEU A 216 2.38 9.01 -3.89
C LEU A 216 2.23 7.64 -3.21
N LYS A 217 1.60 6.69 -3.88
CA LYS A 217 1.16 5.46 -3.22
C LYS A 217 1.00 4.29 -4.18
N THR A 218 1.55 3.14 -3.80
CA THR A 218 1.25 1.83 -4.41
C THR A 218 0.14 1.11 -3.65
N GLY A 219 -0.61 0.25 -4.35
CA GLY A 219 -1.57 -0.69 -3.78
C GLY A 219 -1.56 -2.03 -4.49
N PHE A 220 -1.77 -3.11 -3.74
CA PHE A 220 -1.97 -4.43 -4.31
C PHE A 220 -2.86 -5.29 -3.42
N THR A 221 -3.85 -5.93 -4.03
CA THR A 221 -4.53 -7.12 -3.50
C THR A 221 -4.82 -8.09 -4.64
N ASN A 222 -5.18 -9.33 -4.31
CA ASN A 222 -5.58 -10.31 -5.31
C ASN A 222 -6.79 -9.84 -6.13
N VAL A 223 -7.68 -9.03 -5.54
CA VAL A 223 -8.87 -8.51 -6.21
C VAL A 223 -8.56 -7.23 -7.00
N ALA A 224 -7.81 -6.30 -6.40
CA ALA A 224 -7.55 -4.98 -6.98
C ALA A 224 -6.56 -4.95 -8.13
N GLY A 225 -5.57 -5.85 -8.16
CA GLY A 225 -4.43 -5.66 -9.06
C GLY A 225 -3.37 -4.76 -8.50
N TYR A 226 -2.37 -4.46 -9.34
CA TYR A 226 -1.29 -3.57 -8.98
C TYR A 226 -1.74 -2.14 -9.32
N ASN A 227 -2.03 -1.35 -8.30
CA ASN A 227 -2.49 0.03 -8.38
C ASN A 227 -1.36 1.00 -8.04
N LEU A 228 -1.28 2.15 -8.71
CA LEU A 228 -0.33 3.22 -8.38
C LEU A 228 -0.96 4.57 -8.64
N ALA A 229 -0.88 5.44 -7.65
CA ALA A 229 -1.03 6.88 -7.80
C ALA A 229 0.36 7.52 -7.69
N SER A 230 0.70 8.37 -8.65
CA SER A 230 2.00 9.01 -8.79
C SER A 230 1.86 10.47 -9.16
N THR A 231 2.89 11.23 -8.83
CA THR A 231 3.10 12.58 -9.34
C THR A 231 4.56 12.74 -9.72
N ALA A 232 4.81 13.61 -10.69
CA ALA A 232 6.17 14.02 -11.05
C ALA A 232 6.17 15.49 -11.49
N GLU A 233 7.30 16.16 -11.28
CA GLU A 233 7.53 17.54 -11.70
C GLU A 233 8.76 17.65 -12.61
N ARG A 234 8.63 18.42 -13.69
CA ARG A 234 9.72 18.79 -14.60
C ARG A 234 9.58 20.26 -14.94
N ASP A 235 10.65 21.03 -14.72
CA ASP A 235 10.71 22.47 -15.05
C ASP A 235 9.52 23.27 -14.49
N GLY A 236 9.07 22.94 -13.27
CA GLY A 236 7.93 23.57 -12.60
C GLY A 236 6.54 23.13 -13.11
N HIS A 237 6.48 22.21 -14.08
CA HIS A 237 5.25 21.60 -14.56
C HIS A 237 5.02 20.26 -13.86
N ARG A 238 3.83 20.06 -13.27
CA ARG A 238 3.52 18.90 -12.44
C ARG A 238 2.32 18.13 -12.95
N LEU A 239 2.50 16.82 -13.06
CA LEU A 239 1.46 15.88 -13.48
C LEU A 239 1.09 14.93 -12.34
N PHE A 240 -0.16 14.49 -12.33
CA PHE A 240 -0.66 13.39 -11.51
C PHE A 240 -1.16 12.27 -12.40
N GLY A 241 -0.77 11.04 -12.07
CA GLY A 241 -1.17 9.85 -12.80
C GLY A 241 -1.70 8.78 -11.87
N VAL A 242 -2.75 8.08 -12.30
CA VAL A 242 -3.24 6.87 -11.62
C VAL A 242 -3.32 5.72 -12.62
N VAL A 243 -2.88 4.54 -12.20
CA VAL A 243 -3.08 3.25 -12.89
C VAL A 243 -3.73 2.29 -11.91
N LEU A 244 -4.85 1.67 -12.32
CA LEU A 244 -5.56 0.65 -11.56
C LEU A 244 -5.54 -0.70 -12.30
N ALA A 245 -5.67 -1.78 -11.53
CA ALA A 245 -5.79 -3.15 -12.03
C ALA A 245 -4.60 -3.69 -12.85
N GLY A 246 -3.40 -3.10 -12.72
CA GLY A 246 -2.21 -3.58 -13.42
C GLY A 246 -1.89 -5.06 -13.15
N ARG A 247 -1.37 -5.77 -14.17
CA ARG A 247 -1.11 -7.22 -14.12
C ARG A 247 0.03 -7.61 -13.18
N THR A 248 1.12 -6.85 -13.23
CA THR A 248 2.31 -7.02 -12.38
C THR A 248 2.86 -5.66 -11.98
N ALA A 249 3.62 -5.58 -10.90
CA ALA A 249 4.27 -4.33 -10.48
C ALA A 249 5.14 -3.73 -11.59
N GLY A 250 5.98 -4.52 -12.26
CA GLY A 250 6.88 -4.01 -13.31
C GLY A 250 6.16 -3.54 -14.57
N ILE A 251 5.05 -4.20 -14.96
CA ILE A 251 4.22 -3.74 -16.09
C ILE A 251 3.55 -2.41 -15.74
N ARG A 252 2.98 -2.33 -14.53
CA ARG A 252 2.32 -1.15 -14.00
C ARG A 252 3.28 0.04 -13.90
N ASP A 253 4.51 -0.18 -13.42
CA ASP A 253 5.54 0.87 -13.31
C ASP A 253 5.94 1.39 -14.70
N ARG A 254 6.13 0.50 -15.70
CA ARG A 254 6.41 0.90 -17.08
C ARG A 254 5.27 1.68 -17.72
N LEU A 255 4.02 1.28 -17.48
CA LEU A 255 2.85 2.02 -17.96
C LEU A 255 2.80 3.42 -17.35
N MET A 256 2.98 3.55 -16.03
CA MET A 256 3.00 4.86 -15.36
C MET A 256 4.11 5.77 -15.90
N ALA A 257 5.32 5.24 -16.08
CA ALA A 257 6.41 6.00 -16.69
C ALA A 257 6.03 6.53 -18.08
N ARG A 258 5.44 5.66 -18.91
CA ARG A 258 4.99 6.02 -20.26
C ARG A 258 3.89 7.08 -20.23
N LEU A 259 2.90 6.93 -19.36
CA LEU A 259 1.80 7.87 -19.16
C LEU A 259 2.30 9.27 -18.79
N LEU A 260 3.24 9.34 -17.85
CA LEU A 260 3.85 10.61 -17.45
C LEU A 260 4.73 11.19 -18.56
N ASP A 261 5.51 10.37 -19.27
CA ASP A 261 6.35 10.85 -20.38
C ASP A 261 5.55 11.39 -21.56
N ASP A 262 4.44 10.74 -21.92
CA ASP A 262 3.50 11.24 -22.91
C ASP A 262 2.78 12.49 -22.38
N GLY A 263 2.40 12.50 -21.10
CA GLY A 263 1.82 13.65 -20.42
C GLY A 263 2.69 14.91 -20.48
N PHE A 264 3.99 14.80 -20.18
CA PHE A 264 4.93 15.93 -20.27
C PHE A 264 5.16 16.41 -21.71
N GLN A 265 4.84 15.57 -22.69
CA GLN A 265 4.85 15.94 -24.12
C GLN A 265 3.46 16.39 -24.59
N ASN A 266 2.50 16.53 -23.68
CA ASN A 266 1.09 16.82 -23.94
C ASN A 266 0.48 15.89 -25.01
N ARG A 267 0.80 14.59 -24.92
CA ARG A 267 0.28 13.54 -25.79
C ARG A 267 -0.57 12.55 -25.00
N GLU A 268 -1.64 12.10 -25.63
CA GLU A 268 -2.45 11.00 -25.09
C GLU A 268 -1.70 9.66 -25.23
N THR A 269 -1.73 8.84 -24.19
CA THR A 269 -1.21 7.47 -24.27
C THR A 269 -2.24 6.56 -24.94
N PRO A 270 -1.88 5.79 -25.98
CA PRO A 270 -2.81 4.89 -26.66
C PRO A 270 -3.47 3.89 -25.71
N ALA A 271 -4.81 3.81 -25.74
CA ALA A 271 -5.60 2.93 -24.86
C ALA A 271 -5.19 1.44 -24.93
N VAL A 272 -4.68 0.98 -26.08
CA VAL A 272 -4.16 -0.38 -26.25
C VAL A 272 -3.00 -0.71 -25.30
N LEU A 273 -2.18 0.29 -24.92
CA LEU A 273 -1.09 0.09 -23.97
C LEU A 273 -1.61 -0.08 -22.54
N VAL A 274 -2.68 0.64 -22.18
CA VAL A 274 -3.35 0.49 -20.88
C VAL A 274 -3.99 -0.89 -20.78
N ALA A 275 -4.74 -1.30 -21.81
CA ALA A 275 -5.34 -2.63 -21.88
C ALA A 275 -4.29 -3.76 -21.82
N ALA A 276 -3.15 -3.61 -22.53
CA ALA A 276 -2.08 -4.61 -22.51
C ALA A 276 -1.33 -4.71 -21.17
N ALA A 277 -1.31 -3.61 -20.39
CA ALA A 277 -0.76 -3.59 -19.03
C ALA A 277 -1.70 -4.23 -17.99
N GLY A 278 -2.95 -4.38 -18.40
CA GLY A 278 -4.07 -4.81 -17.62
C GLY A 278 -4.18 -6.29 -17.29
N ARG A 279 -5.11 -6.62 -16.39
CA ARG A 279 -5.39 -7.99 -15.96
C ARG A 279 -6.28 -8.73 -16.94
N ASP A 280 -5.89 -9.97 -17.24
CA ASP A 280 -6.70 -10.89 -18.03
C ASP A 280 -8.06 -11.14 -17.36
N SER A 281 -9.14 -10.80 -18.05
CA SER A 281 -10.52 -10.74 -17.54
C SER A 281 -11.09 -12.10 -17.08
N ASN A 282 -10.40 -13.20 -17.41
CA ASN A 282 -10.84 -14.58 -17.19
C ASN A 282 -10.38 -15.19 -15.85
N GLY A 283 -9.44 -14.56 -15.12
CA GLY A 283 -8.85 -15.12 -13.89
C GLY A 283 -9.44 -14.64 -12.56
N THR A 284 -10.29 -13.61 -12.59
CA THR A 284 -10.65 -12.82 -11.40
C THR A 284 -11.63 -13.53 -10.46
N ALA A 285 -12.65 -14.22 -10.99
CA ALA A 285 -13.66 -14.91 -10.18
C ALA A 285 -13.06 -16.02 -9.29
N ARG A 286 -12.13 -16.81 -9.84
CA ARG A 286 -11.44 -17.88 -9.11
C ARG A 286 -10.55 -17.35 -7.98
N ARG A 287 -10.03 -16.13 -8.11
CA ARG A 287 -9.17 -15.49 -7.10
C ARG A 287 -9.96 -14.75 -6.02
N LEU A 288 -11.14 -14.22 -6.33
CA LEU A 288 -12.04 -13.64 -5.33
C LEU A 288 -12.46 -14.70 -4.31
N LEU A 289 -12.86 -15.90 -4.77
CA LEU A 289 -13.15 -17.03 -3.88
C LEU A 289 -11.94 -17.44 -3.03
N ALA A 290 -10.73 -17.40 -3.60
CA ALA A 290 -9.51 -17.71 -2.86
C ALA A 290 -9.14 -16.64 -1.83
N ALA A 291 -9.39 -15.36 -2.12
CA ALA A 291 -9.10 -14.24 -1.23
C ALA A 291 -10.09 -14.12 -0.06
N LEU A 292 -11.32 -14.60 -0.25
CA LEU A 292 -12.36 -14.65 0.78
C LEU A 292 -12.33 -15.93 1.62
N SER A 293 -11.43 -16.87 1.30
CA SER A 293 -11.30 -18.13 2.03
C SER A 293 -10.37 -17.96 3.25
N PRO A 294 -10.81 -18.27 4.48
CA PRO A 294 -10.05 -17.99 5.71
C PRO A 294 -8.92 -18.99 6.03
N ILE A 295 -8.42 -19.77 5.07
CA ILE A 295 -7.40 -20.80 5.37
C ILE A 295 -5.98 -20.23 5.28
N SER A 296 -5.56 -19.72 6.45
CA SER A 296 -4.25 -19.79 7.12
C SER A 296 -3.01 -19.12 6.51
N SER A 297 -2.53 -18.12 7.26
CA SER A 297 -1.10 -17.99 7.58
C SER A 297 -0.61 -19.30 8.21
N ALA A 298 0.51 -19.85 7.73
CA ALA A 298 1.35 -20.73 8.53
C ALA A 298 2.77 -20.72 7.95
N GLU A 299 3.75 -20.63 8.84
CA GLU A 299 5.16 -20.78 8.55
C GLU A 299 5.43 -22.00 7.66
N ALA A 300 6.35 -21.85 6.72
CA ALA A 300 7.14 -22.99 6.26
C ALA A 300 8.09 -23.34 7.40
N GLU A 301 7.58 -24.03 8.42
CA GLU A 301 8.41 -24.81 9.33
C GLU A 301 8.94 -25.99 8.50
N THR A 302 10.24 -25.96 8.22
CA THR A 302 10.93 -27.05 7.54
C THR A 302 10.88 -28.29 8.42
N VAL A 303 9.97 -29.21 8.12
CA VAL A 303 9.98 -30.55 8.69
C VAL A 303 11.24 -31.26 8.20
N SER A 304 12.19 -31.43 9.11
CA SER A 304 13.37 -32.27 8.94
C SER A 304 12.93 -33.72 8.75
N LEU A 305 13.03 -34.23 7.54
CA LEU A 305 12.85 -35.65 7.24
C LEU A 305 14.05 -36.43 7.79
N SER A 306 13.83 -37.21 8.86
CA SER A 306 14.75 -38.28 9.25
C SER A 306 14.73 -39.39 8.17
N PRO A 307 15.88 -39.99 7.84
CA PRO A 307 15.98 -40.97 6.76
C PRO A 307 15.37 -42.32 7.13
N ALA A 308 14.77 -42.97 6.13
CA ALA A 308 14.23 -44.32 6.19
C ALA A 308 15.33 -45.37 6.50
N PRO A 309 14.99 -46.51 7.15
CA PRO A 309 15.95 -47.50 7.58
C PRO A 309 16.53 -48.32 6.41
N ALA A 310 17.83 -48.59 6.47
CA ALA A 310 18.58 -49.40 5.50
C ALA A 310 18.17 -50.88 5.51
N PRO A 311 18.29 -51.60 4.38
CA PRO A 311 17.99 -53.02 4.29
C PRO A 311 19.00 -53.87 5.07
N ARG A 312 18.49 -54.89 5.77
CA ARG A 312 19.29 -55.86 6.52
C ARG A 312 20.12 -56.72 5.57
N CYS A 313 21.43 -56.48 5.51
CA CYS A 313 22.40 -57.48 5.06
C CYS A 313 22.89 -58.29 6.26
N HIS A 314 22.70 -59.61 6.18
CA HIS A 314 23.41 -60.58 7.00
C HIS A 314 24.89 -60.56 6.61
N HIS A 315 25.76 -60.00 7.47
CA HIS A 315 27.03 -60.62 7.88
C HIS A 315 27.91 -59.67 8.74
N CYS A 316 28.39 -60.26 9.84
CA CYS A 316 29.71 -60.07 10.47
C CYS A 316 30.07 -58.80 11.29
N ARG A 317 30.17 -59.06 12.62
CA ARG A 317 31.26 -58.71 13.56
C ARG A 317 31.39 -57.28 14.14
N LYS A 318 30.89 -57.19 15.38
CA LYS A 318 31.51 -56.63 16.62
C LYS A 318 32.71 -55.66 16.48
N ARG A 319 32.63 -54.48 17.13
CA ARG A 319 33.59 -54.03 18.18
C ARG A 319 33.10 -52.81 19.00
N LYS A 320 33.70 -52.68 20.19
CA LYS A 320 33.29 -51.98 21.44
C LYS A 320 33.55 -50.45 21.50
N ARG A 321 32.69 -49.74 22.27
CA ARG A 321 32.88 -48.63 23.26
C ARG A 321 34.05 -47.62 23.14
N ALA A 322 33.75 -46.33 23.41
CA ALA A 322 34.33 -45.52 24.50
C ALA A 322 33.59 -44.16 24.70
N ALA A 323 33.59 -43.66 25.94
CA ALA A 323 32.95 -42.43 26.45
C ALA A 323 33.93 -41.23 26.51
N PRO A 324 33.48 -39.97 26.78
CA PRO A 324 34.31 -38.76 26.63
C PRO A 324 35.04 -38.35 27.91
N VAL A 325 36.11 -37.55 27.75
CA VAL A 325 36.90 -36.96 28.84
C VAL A 325 36.87 -35.42 28.73
N ALA A 326 36.72 -34.77 29.89
CA ALA A 326 36.80 -33.33 30.12
C ALA A 326 38.13 -32.94 30.79
N HIS A 327 38.57 -31.69 30.60
CA HIS A 327 39.53 -30.93 31.45
C HIS A 327 39.29 -29.42 31.17
N THR A 328 38.93 -28.50 32.08
CA THR A 328 39.67 -27.84 33.21
C THR A 328 41.10 -27.39 32.85
N GLY A 329 41.63 -26.18 33.10
CA GLY A 329 41.26 -24.95 33.82
C GLY A 329 42.49 -23.99 33.94
N CYS A 330 42.37 -22.90 34.74
CA CYS A 330 43.32 -21.81 35.15
C CYS A 330 43.36 -20.53 34.27
N THR A 331 43.06 -19.27 34.69
CA THR A 331 43.37 -18.37 35.85
C THR A 331 44.86 -17.95 35.93
N ALA A 332 45.35 -16.73 36.22
CA ALA A 332 44.86 -15.44 36.77
C ALA A 332 45.86 -14.28 36.40
N ARG A 333 45.43 -13.03 36.11
CA ARG A 333 45.43 -11.77 36.95
C ARG A 333 46.78 -11.03 37.23
N LYS A 334 46.92 -9.74 36.81
CA LYS A 334 47.20 -8.53 37.67
C LYS A 334 47.53 -7.20 36.91
N LYS A 335 46.83 -6.13 37.35
CA LYS A 335 47.20 -4.70 37.65
C LYS A 335 47.86 -3.74 36.62
N GLY A 336 47.16 -2.62 36.35
CA GLY A 336 47.61 -1.25 36.71
C GLY A 336 47.97 -0.24 35.60
N ALA A 337 47.38 0.98 35.71
CA ALA A 337 47.87 2.33 35.31
C ALA A 337 47.16 3.10 34.16
N ALA A 338 46.50 4.20 34.58
CA ALA A 338 46.41 5.59 34.07
C ALA A 338 46.23 5.96 32.58
N CYS A 339 45.34 6.95 32.37
CA CYS A 339 45.09 7.74 31.14
C CYS A 339 46.30 8.55 30.66
N PRO A 340 46.28 8.97 29.38
CA PRO A 340 46.00 10.39 29.10
C PRO A 340 45.07 10.63 27.89
N GLN A 341 44.32 11.76 27.94
CA GLN A 341 43.71 12.39 26.76
C GLN A 341 44.75 13.18 25.96
N PRO A 342 44.49 13.47 24.66
CA PRO A 342 44.50 14.88 24.27
C PRO A 342 43.48 15.32 23.19
N VAL A 343 42.92 16.50 23.46
CA VAL A 343 42.83 17.73 22.62
C VAL A 343 41.81 17.81 21.46
N MET A 344 40.82 18.67 21.70
CA MET A 344 39.98 19.33 20.70
C MET A 344 40.75 20.42 19.92
N ALA A 345 40.56 20.45 18.60
CA ALA A 345 40.98 21.56 17.75
C ALA A 345 39.78 22.48 17.44
N LYS A 346 39.89 23.75 17.85
CA LYS A 346 39.00 24.86 17.48
C LYS A 346 39.22 25.23 16.00
N ARG A 347 38.14 25.41 15.23
CA ARG A 347 38.18 26.15 13.95
C ARG A 347 37.81 27.62 14.19
N LYS A 348 38.68 28.50 13.71
CA LYS A 348 38.57 29.96 13.68
C LYS A 348 37.62 30.37 12.53
N ALA A 349 36.86 31.44 12.77
CA ALA A 349 36.16 32.22 11.77
C ALA A 349 37.16 33.06 10.97
N SER A 350 36.89 33.26 9.68
CA SER A 350 37.47 34.29 8.82
C SER A 350 36.33 35.10 8.22
N GLN A 351 36.24 36.37 8.65
CA GLN A 351 35.62 37.46 7.92
C GLN A 351 36.72 38.02 7.01
N ASP A 352 36.41 38.18 5.73
CA ASP A 352 37.18 39.02 4.81
C ASP A 352 36.23 40.15 4.36
N ASP A 353 36.63 41.38 4.69
CA ASP A 353 36.15 42.62 4.08
C ASP A 353 37.08 42.93 2.90
N GLU A 354 36.52 43.05 1.69
CA GLU A 354 36.87 44.08 0.70
C GLU A 354 35.70 44.30 -0.28
#